data_AF-A0A2H0MYG5-F1
#
_entry.id   AF-A0A2H0MYG5-F1
#
_cell.length_a   1.000
_cell.length_b   1.000
_cell.length_c   1.000
_cell.angle_alpha   90.00
_cell.angle_beta   90.00
_cell.angle_gamma   90.00
#
_symmetry.space_group_name_H-M   'P 1'
#
loop_
_entity.id
_entity.type
_entity.pdbx_description
1 polymer ?
#
loop_
_entity_poly.entity_id
_entity_poly.type
_entity_poly.pdbx_seq_one_letter_code
_entity_poly.pdbx_strand_id
1 'polypeptide(L)'
;MDRLYIPAPTEQVYRSFVPQRYSGYTVENYFADRFNYLSRQEWIRVISEGAIIVNGQTVQPGTVLSECDQTSAHMGLRQEPPADRRLEIVFEDDSIRVFNKAAPIPVHPCGRYFKNSMTELLKEKYPDEIPRPVQRLDSETTGLIVFAKSRQAAAFLGKEFESGRMHKEYLALAMGEMAEQHIRIDAPIGRVKGSKRGVAHSDPKAQQALTEVRCLAVKDGASLLQVTPLTGRTNQIRVHLAQEGFPLYNDSVYGRALPGVYEFGLHAHRLSFQCFDRQIDLTARPPAHFTPWLDLT
;
A
#
# COMPACT_ATOMS: atom_id res chain seq x y z
N MET A 1 -10.44 -8.89 18.82
CA MET A 1 -10.68 -9.61 17.55
C MET A 1 -12.07 -9.30 16.95
N ASP A 2 -13.04 -8.77 17.70
CA ASP A 2 -14.38 -8.37 17.20
C ASP A 2 -14.42 -7.14 16.27
N ARG A 3 -13.27 -6.68 15.78
CA ARG A 3 -13.13 -5.43 15.02
C ARG A 3 -13.02 -5.63 13.51
N LEU A 4 -12.65 -6.85 13.09
CA LEU A 4 -12.35 -7.13 11.69
C LEU A 4 -13.56 -7.66 10.96
N TYR A 5 -13.87 -7.04 9.83
CA TYR A 5 -14.94 -7.46 8.95
C TYR A 5 -14.41 -8.45 7.91
N ILE A 6 -15.10 -9.59 7.78
CA ILE A 6 -14.87 -10.58 6.74
C ILE A 6 -16.08 -10.54 5.80
N PRO A 7 -15.92 -10.11 4.53
CA PRO A 7 -17.01 -10.18 3.58
C PRO A 7 -17.38 -11.63 3.28
N ALA A 8 -18.64 -11.85 2.91
CA ALA A 8 -19.05 -13.11 2.30
C ALA A 8 -18.18 -13.37 1.04
N PRO A 9 -17.89 -14.64 0.71
CA PRO A 9 -17.18 -14.96 -0.53
C PRO A 9 -17.87 -14.33 -1.74
N THR A 10 -17.10 -13.64 -2.58
CA THR A 10 -17.63 -13.02 -3.80
C THR A 10 -16.90 -13.51 -5.03
N GLU A 11 -17.60 -13.47 -6.16
CA GLU A 11 -17.02 -13.78 -7.45
C GLU A 11 -16.02 -12.68 -7.82
N GLN A 12 -14.78 -13.07 -8.13
CA GLN A 12 -13.72 -12.14 -8.47
C GLN A 12 -13.50 -12.09 -9.98
N VAL A 13 -14.02 -11.03 -10.60
CA VAL A 13 -13.85 -10.76 -12.03
C VAL A 13 -12.88 -9.59 -12.22
N TYR A 14 -11.70 -9.89 -12.76
CA TYR A 14 -10.67 -8.89 -13.04
C TYR A 14 -10.72 -8.49 -14.50
N ARG A 15 -11.01 -7.22 -14.78
CA ARG A 15 -11.08 -6.68 -16.14
C ARG A 15 -9.88 -5.78 -16.43
N SER A 16 -9.30 -5.92 -17.62
CA SER A 16 -8.22 -5.06 -18.09
C SER A 16 -8.20 -4.99 -19.61
N PHE A 17 -7.75 -3.85 -20.13
CA PHE A 17 -7.33 -3.74 -21.52
C PHE A 17 -5.88 -4.19 -21.69
N VAL A 18 -5.54 -4.75 -22.86
CA VAL A 18 -4.19 -5.16 -23.25
C VAL A 18 -3.39 -3.94 -23.74
N PRO A 19 -2.28 -3.56 -23.07
CA PRO A 19 -1.39 -2.50 -23.51
C PRO A 19 -0.61 -2.89 -24.77
N GLN A 20 -0.18 -1.88 -25.56
CA GLN A 20 0.58 -2.09 -26.80
C GLN A 20 1.79 -3.01 -26.66
N ARG A 21 2.52 -2.93 -25.54
CA ARG A 21 3.71 -3.78 -25.31
C ARG A 21 3.44 -5.28 -25.29
N TYR A 22 2.16 -5.67 -25.16
CA TYR A 22 1.70 -7.05 -25.14
C TYR A 22 0.98 -7.45 -26.44
N SER A 23 0.90 -6.56 -27.41
CA SER A 23 0.39 -6.90 -28.74
C SER A 23 1.25 -8.01 -29.34
N GLY A 24 0.62 -9.06 -29.88
CA GLY A 24 1.28 -10.25 -30.40
C GLY A 24 1.64 -11.31 -29.35
N TYR A 25 1.39 -11.07 -28.06
CA TYR A 25 1.59 -12.10 -27.04
C TYR A 25 0.48 -13.14 -27.14
N THR A 26 0.82 -14.41 -26.89
CA THR A 26 -0.21 -15.41 -26.57
C THR A 26 -0.83 -15.08 -25.21
N VAL A 27 -2.10 -15.44 -25.04
CA VAL A 27 -2.88 -15.14 -23.84
C VAL A 27 -2.18 -15.64 -22.57
N GLU A 28 -1.62 -16.85 -22.55
CA GLU A 28 -0.92 -17.36 -21.38
C GLU A 28 0.39 -16.63 -21.09
N ASN A 29 1.10 -16.15 -22.12
CA ASN A 29 2.32 -15.36 -21.93
C ASN A 29 1.99 -13.95 -21.41
N TYR A 30 0.93 -13.34 -21.93
CA TYR A 30 0.43 -12.06 -21.42
C TYR A 30 0.04 -12.16 -19.94
N PHE A 31 -0.75 -13.17 -19.57
CA PHE A 31 -1.17 -13.34 -18.19
C PHE A 31 0.00 -13.71 -17.27
N ALA A 32 0.92 -14.57 -17.69
CA ALA A 32 2.09 -14.94 -16.90
C ALA A 32 3.06 -13.77 -16.65
N ASP A 33 3.28 -12.90 -17.65
CA ASP A 33 4.15 -11.73 -17.49
C ASP A 33 3.47 -10.65 -16.63
N ARG A 34 2.20 -10.33 -16.93
CA ARG A 34 1.49 -9.23 -16.28
C ARG A 34 1.00 -9.58 -14.87
N PHE A 35 0.55 -10.81 -14.66
CA PHE A 35 -0.08 -11.30 -13.44
C PHE A 35 0.70 -12.46 -12.84
N ASN A 36 1.88 -12.13 -12.33
CA ASN A 36 2.90 -13.07 -11.86
C ASN A 36 2.59 -13.77 -10.52
N TYR A 37 1.34 -13.77 -10.08
CA TYR A 37 0.89 -14.54 -8.91
C TYR A 37 0.54 -16.00 -9.27
N LEU A 38 0.39 -16.29 -10.57
CA LEU A 38 0.34 -17.64 -11.13
C LEU A 38 1.49 -17.80 -12.12
N SER A 39 2.05 -19.00 -12.16
CA SER A 39 2.98 -19.43 -13.20
C SER A 39 2.29 -19.53 -14.56
N ARG A 40 3.09 -19.58 -15.64
CA ARG A 40 2.57 -19.81 -16.99
C ARG A 40 1.74 -21.09 -17.09
N GLN A 41 2.15 -22.16 -16.40
CA GLN A 41 1.47 -23.45 -16.46
C GLN A 41 0.12 -23.42 -15.74
N GLU A 42 0.04 -22.69 -14.62
CA GLU A 42 -1.23 -22.42 -13.95
C GLU A 42 -2.15 -21.53 -14.80
N TRP A 43 -1.61 -20.52 -15.49
CA TRP A 43 -2.41 -19.72 -16.42
C TRP A 43 -2.96 -20.53 -17.59
N ILE A 44 -2.17 -21.44 -18.18
CA ILE A 44 -2.66 -22.36 -19.22
C ILE A 44 -3.88 -23.14 -18.71
N ARG A 45 -3.80 -23.67 -17.49
CA ARG A 45 -4.93 -24.37 -16.87
C ARG A 45 -6.16 -23.48 -16.72
N VAL A 46 -6.01 -22.28 -16.17
CA VAL A 46 -7.11 -21.30 -15.99
C VAL A 46 -7.75 -20.94 -17.34
N ILE A 47 -6.95 -20.78 -18.39
CA ILE A 47 -7.45 -20.49 -19.74
C ILE A 47 -8.22 -21.70 -20.30
N SER A 48 -7.66 -22.91 -20.21
CA SER A 48 -8.31 -24.14 -20.67
C SER A 48 -9.61 -24.46 -19.93
N GLU A 49 -9.73 -24.07 -18.66
CA GLU A 49 -10.96 -24.17 -17.86
C GLU A 49 -12.02 -23.12 -18.26
N GLY A 50 -11.71 -22.23 -19.21
CA GLY A 50 -12.65 -21.24 -19.76
C GLY A 50 -12.82 -19.98 -18.91
N ALA A 51 -11.98 -19.78 -17.89
CA ALA A 51 -12.07 -18.66 -16.97
C ALA A 51 -11.55 -17.33 -17.55
N ILE A 52 -10.90 -17.35 -18.72
CA ILE A 52 -10.43 -16.15 -19.41
C ILE A 52 -11.31 -15.86 -20.62
N ILE A 53 -11.84 -14.63 -20.66
CA ILE A 53 -12.62 -14.10 -21.77
C ILE A 53 -11.86 -12.92 -22.39
N VAL A 54 -11.78 -12.88 -23.72
CA VAL A 54 -11.20 -11.79 -24.50
C VAL A 54 -12.28 -11.27 -25.45
N ASN A 55 -12.59 -9.98 -25.39
CA ASN A 55 -13.62 -9.32 -26.20
C ASN A 55 -14.97 -10.04 -26.17
N GLY A 56 -15.35 -10.58 -25.00
CA GLY A 56 -16.61 -11.30 -24.80
C GLY A 56 -16.60 -12.78 -25.18
N GLN A 57 -15.49 -13.33 -25.67
CA GLN A 57 -15.37 -14.75 -26.04
C GLN A 57 -14.35 -15.50 -25.18
N THR A 58 -14.67 -16.74 -24.81
CA THR A 58 -13.70 -17.65 -24.16
C THR A 58 -12.59 -17.99 -25.14
N VAL A 59 -11.34 -18.01 -24.66
CA VAL A 59 -10.15 -18.27 -25.48
C VAL A 59 -9.42 -19.54 -25.04
N GLN A 60 -8.55 -20.05 -25.90
CA GLN A 60 -7.72 -21.23 -25.62
C GLN A 60 -6.24 -20.83 -25.47
N PRO A 61 -5.40 -21.66 -24.83
CA PRO A 61 -3.95 -21.41 -24.82
C PRO A 61 -3.43 -21.25 -26.25
N GLY A 62 -2.54 -20.27 -26.47
CA GLY A 62 -2.01 -19.93 -27.77
C GLY A 62 -2.79 -18.86 -28.54
N THR A 63 -3.98 -18.44 -28.09
CA THR A 63 -4.69 -17.29 -28.68
C THR A 63 -3.83 -16.02 -28.58
N VAL A 64 -3.59 -15.35 -29.72
CA VAL A 64 -2.79 -14.12 -29.79
C VAL A 64 -3.66 -12.91 -29.45
N LEU A 65 -3.12 -12.03 -28.60
CA LEU A 65 -3.78 -10.79 -28.18
C LEU A 65 -3.30 -9.59 -29.00
N SER A 66 -4.19 -8.62 -29.17
CA SER A 66 -3.92 -7.32 -29.78
C SER A 66 -4.00 -6.19 -28.75
N GLU A 67 -3.42 -5.03 -29.09
CA GLU A 67 -3.63 -3.82 -28.31
C GLU A 67 -5.13 -3.52 -28.14
N CYS A 68 -5.50 -3.01 -26.97
CA CYS A 68 -6.87 -2.66 -26.59
C CYS A 68 -7.85 -3.84 -26.50
N ASP A 69 -7.41 -5.08 -26.67
CA ASP A 69 -8.25 -6.24 -26.34
C ASP A 69 -8.72 -6.16 -24.89
N GLN A 70 -10.02 -6.37 -24.69
CA GLN A 70 -10.62 -6.40 -23.36
C GLN A 70 -10.55 -7.81 -22.79
N THR A 71 -9.70 -8.00 -21.79
CA THR A 71 -9.58 -9.25 -21.05
C THR A 71 -10.44 -9.21 -19.79
N SER A 72 -11.10 -10.32 -19.47
CA SER A 72 -11.68 -10.56 -18.15
C SER A 72 -11.31 -11.94 -17.62
N ALA A 73 -10.75 -11.99 -16.41
CA ALA A 73 -10.42 -13.21 -15.70
C ALA A 73 -11.44 -13.47 -14.58
N HIS A 74 -12.13 -14.61 -14.66
CA HIS A 74 -13.18 -15.05 -13.73
C HIS A 74 -12.58 -16.04 -12.74
N MET A 75 -12.08 -15.54 -11.61
CA MET A 75 -11.25 -16.32 -10.67
C MET A 75 -12.06 -17.07 -9.61
N GLY A 76 -13.36 -17.23 -9.85
CA GLY A 76 -14.31 -17.92 -8.98
C GLY A 76 -14.65 -17.17 -7.69
N LEU A 77 -15.40 -17.85 -6.81
CA LEU A 77 -15.71 -17.37 -5.47
C LEU A 77 -14.45 -17.40 -4.60
N ARG A 78 -14.13 -16.26 -3.99
CA ARG A 78 -13.00 -16.14 -3.07
C ARG A 78 -13.43 -15.37 -1.83
N GLN A 79 -12.97 -15.86 -0.69
CA GLN A 79 -13.08 -15.14 0.57
C GLN A 79 -11.92 -14.16 0.69
N GLU A 80 -12.23 -12.89 0.90
CA GLU A 80 -11.21 -11.87 1.13
C GLU A 80 -10.71 -11.92 2.57
N PRO A 81 -9.46 -11.51 2.83
CA PRO A 81 -8.96 -11.41 4.19
C PRO A 81 -9.81 -10.44 5.04
N PRO A 82 -9.87 -10.66 6.37
CA PRO A 82 -10.46 -9.70 7.30
C PRO A 82 -9.82 -8.32 7.15
N ALA A 83 -10.62 -7.27 7.25
CA ALA A 83 -10.12 -5.89 7.27
C ALA A 83 -10.84 -5.03 8.30
N ASP A 84 -10.14 -4.02 8.79
CA ASP A 84 -10.73 -2.98 9.62
C ASP A 84 -11.34 -1.88 8.74
N ARG A 85 -12.67 -1.88 8.66
CA ARG A 85 -13.44 -1.00 7.76
C ARG A 85 -13.78 0.38 8.35
N ARG A 86 -13.23 0.75 9.51
CA ARG A 86 -13.54 2.08 10.10
C ARG A 86 -12.99 3.20 9.23
N LEU A 87 -13.82 4.22 9.02
CA LEU A 87 -13.49 5.45 8.32
C LEU A 87 -13.53 6.62 9.30
N GLU A 88 -12.40 6.89 9.96
CA GLU A 88 -12.22 8.02 10.87
C GLU A 88 -11.76 9.24 10.08
N ILE A 89 -12.64 10.23 9.90
CA ILE A 89 -12.32 11.47 9.19
C ILE A 89 -11.60 12.40 10.15
N VAL A 90 -10.40 12.83 9.77
CA VAL A 90 -9.58 13.80 10.51
C VAL A 90 -9.83 15.22 9.98
N PHE A 91 -10.01 15.34 8.67
CA PHE A 91 -10.27 16.61 8.00
C PHE A 91 -11.12 16.39 6.75
N GLU A 92 -12.02 17.30 6.46
CA GLU A 92 -12.80 17.32 5.23
C GLU A 92 -13.14 18.74 4.82
N ASP A 93 -12.99 19.02 3.53
CA ASP A 93 -13.53 20.21 2.88
C ASP A 93 -14.09 19.87 1.48
N ASP A 94 -14.30 20.88 0.63
CA ASP A 94 -14.82 20.69 -0.73
C ASP A 94 -13.83 19.99 -1.66
N SER A 95 -12.52 20.08 -1.37
CA SER A 95 -11.45 19.59 -2.22
C SER A 95 -10.98 18.19 -1.82
N ILE A 96 -10.90 17.91 -0.52
CA ILE A 96 -10.29 16.69 0.00
C ILE A 96 -10.99 16.13 1.23
N ARG A 97 -10.69 14.86 1.51
CA ARG A 97 -11.03 14.17 2.76
C ARG A 97 -9.81 13.41 3.25
N VAL A 98 -9.43 13.62 4.51
CA VAL A 98 -8.28 12.98 5.17
C VAL A 98 -8.77 12.06 6.26
N PHE A 99 -8.27 10.84 6.26
CA PHE A 99 -8.64 9.82 7.24
C PHE A 99 -7.47 9.45 8.14
N ASN A 100 -7.76 9.11 9.39
CA ASN A 100 -6.90 8.27 10.21
C ASN A 100 -7.19 6.81 9.82
N LYS A 101 -6.41 6.27 8.88
CA LYS A 101 -6.62 4.94 8.33
C LYS A 101 -6.42 3.88 9.41
N ALA A 102 -7.41 3.02 9.59
CA ALA A 102 -7.25 1.80 10.38
C ALA A 102 -6.34 0.78 9.68
N ALA A 103 -6.05 -0.33 10.35
CA ALA A 103 -5.37 -1.48 9.77
C ALA A 103 -5.95 -2.77 10.38
N PRO A 104 -5.89 -3.91 9.66
CA PRO A 104 -5.43 -4.04 8.29
C PRO A 104 -6.52 -3.58 7.30
N ILE A 105 -6.19 -2.72 6.34
CA ILE A 105 -7.06 -2.44 5.17
C ILE A 105 -6.21 -1.81 4.06
N PRO A 106 -6.23 -2.35 2.82
CA PRO A 106 -5.55 -1.71 1.71
C PRO A 106 -6.31 -0.47 1.22
N VAL A 107 -5.58 0.45 0.62
CA VAL A 107 -6.16 1.69 0.07
C VAL A 107 -7.08 1.40 -1.11
N HIS A 108 -6.66 0.52 -2.02
CA HIS A 108 -7.40 0.12 -3.21
C HIS A 108 -7.37 -1.41 -3.36
N PRO A 109 -8.24 -2.02 -4.20
CA PRO A 109 -8.23 -3.45 -4.46
C PRO A 109 -6.84 -3.90 -4.92
N CYS A 110 -6.26 -4.87 -4.22
CA CYS A 110 -4.94 -5.40 -4.53
C CYS A 110 -4.73 -6.79 -3.93
N GLY A 111 -4.05 -7.67 -4.67
CA GLY A 111 -3.76 -9.02 -4.22
C GLY A 111 -5.03 -9.81 -3.89
N ARG A 112 -5.20 -10.17 -2.61
CA ARG A 112 -6.36 -10.93 -2.11
C ARG A 112 -7.58 -10.06 -1.76
N TYR A 113 -7.43 -8.74 -1.79
CA TYR A 113 -8.49 -7.78 -1.47
C TYR A 113 -9.13 -7.27 -2.74
N PHE A 114 -10.46 -7.38 -2.82
CA PHE A 114 -11.29 -7.00 -3.94
C PHE A 114 -12.32 -5.95 -3.53
N LYS A 115 -13.28 -6.28 -2.66
CA LYS A 115 -14.25 -5.33 -2.07
C LYS A 115 -13.80 -4.75 -0.74
N ASN A 116 -12.87 -5.41 -0.04
CA ASN A 116 -12.41 -5.02 1.29
C ASN A 116 -11.21 -4.06 1.20
N SER A 117 -11.44 -2.85 0.67
CA SER A 117 -10.44 -1.78 0.54
C SER A 117 -11.07 -0.40 0.71
N MET A 118 -10.29 0.61 1.14
CA MET A 118 -10.84 1.94 1.41
C MET A 118 -11.59 2.54 0.21
N THR A 119 -11.07 2.43 -1.01
CA THR A 119 -11.76 2.97 -2.19
C THR A 119 -13.12 2.32 -2.40
N GLU A 120 -13.26 1.02 -2.15
CA GLU A 120 -14.57 0.35 -2.27
C GLU A 120 -15.52 0.78 -1.14
N LEU A 121 -15.02 0.91 0.09
CA LEU A 121 -15.81 1.46 1.21
C LEU A 121 -16.32 2.87 0.92
N LEU A 122 -15.48 3.71 0.32
CA LEU A 122 -15.84 5.08 0.01
C LEU A 122 -16.82 5.17 -1.16
N LYS A 123 -16.74 4.27 -2.15
CA LYS A 123 -17.78 4.16 -3.20
C LYS A 123 -19.13 3.75 -2.61
N GLU A 124 -19.14 2.83 -1.64
CA GLU A 124 -20.37 2.42 -0.95
C GLU A 124 -20.95 3.57 -0.11
N LYS A 125 -20.10 4.30 0.62
CA LYS A 125 -20.52 5.38 1.53
C LYS A 125 -20.85 6.68 0.81
N TYR A 126 -20.18 6.98 -0.29
CA TYR A 126 -20.30 8.22 -1.07
C TYR A 126 -20.48 7.87 -2.56
N PRO A 127 -21.66 7.37 -2.98
CA PRO A 127 -21.87 6.84 -4.33
C PRO A 127 -21.75 7.88 -5.43
N ASP A 128 -21.98 9.16 -5.12
CA ASP A 128 -21.85 10.29 -6.05
C ASP A 128 -20.40 10.79 -6.17
N GLU A 129 -19.49 10.29 -5.34
CA GLU A 129 -18.07 10.63 -5.37
C GLU A 129 -17.24 9.51 -6.01
N ILE A 130 -16.17 9.90 -6.71
CA ILE A 130 -15.14 8.96 -7.14
C ILE A 130 -13.96 9.12 -6.17
N PRO A 131 -13.67 8.14 -5.30
CA PRO A 131 -12.56 8.26 -4.36
C PRO A 131 -11.22 8.27 -5.11
N ARG A 132 -10.42 9.32 -4.90
CA ARG A 132 -9.11 9.49 -5.53
C ARG A 132 -8.02 9.52 -4.46
N PRO A 133 -7.47 8.36 -4.06
CA PRO A 133 -6.31 8.36 -3.17
C PRO A 133 -5.14 9.03 -3.88
N VAL A 134 -4.53 10.03 -3.25
CA VAL A 134 -3.36 10.75 -3.79
C VAL A 134 -2.04 10.18 -3.29
N GLN A 135 -2.11 9.33 -2.26
CA GLN A 135 -0.99 8.55 -1.74
C GLN A 135 -1.39 7.12 -1.45
N ARG A 136 -0.39 6.30 -1.11
CA ARG A 136 -0.61 4.94 -0.63
C ARG A 136 -0.03 4.79 0.78
N LEU A 137 -0.74 4.06 1.61
CA LEU A 137 -0.22 3.44 2.82
C LEU A 137 -0.35 1.92 2.65
N ASP A 138 0.56 1.16 3.25
CA ASP A 138 0.44 -0.29 3.25
C ASP A 138 -0.80 -0.73 4.05
N SER A 139 -1.29 -1.94 3.81
CA SER A 139 -2.49 -2.44 4.48
C SER A 139 -2.36 -2.44 6.00
N GLU A 140 -1.17 -2.78 6.51
CA GLU A 140 -0.84 -2.88 7.93
C GLU A 140 -0.35 -1.54 8.53
N THR A 141 -0.23 -0.48 7.73
CA THR A 141 0.13 0.86 8.23
C THR A 141 -1.13 1.64 8.61
N THR A 142 -1.15 2.23 9.80
CA THR A 142 -2.25 3.11 10.24
C THR A 142 -1.92 4.59 9.97
N GLY A 143 -2.89 5.50 10.15
CA GLY A 143 -2.63 6.94 10.14
C GLY A 143 -3.10 7.69 8.89
N LEU A 144 -2.61 8.93 8.76
CA LEU A 144 -3.12 9.92 7.81
C LEU A 144 -3.07 9.46 6.34
N ILE A 145 -4.23 9.47 5.68
CA ILE A 145 -4.35 9.27 4.23
C ILE A 145 -5.32 10.24 3.58
N VAL A 146 -4.91 10.83 2.46
CA VAL A 146 -5.66 11.86 1.74
C VAL A 146 -6.37 11.26 0.52
N PHE A 147 -7.65 11.57 0.40
CA PHE A 147 -8.48 11.33 -0.78
C PHE A 147 -8.93 12.68 -1.35
N ALA A 148 -8.67 12.91 -2.63
CA ALA A 148 -9.22 14.06 -3.35
C ALA A 148 -10.68 13.79 -3.76
N LYS A 149 -11.52 14.82 -3.65
CA LYS A 149 -12.94 14.77 -4.05
C LYS A 149 -13.15 15.14 -5.52
N SER A 150 -12.16 15.80 -6.15
CA SER A 150 -12.20 16.18 -7.57
C SER A 150 -10.95 15.74 -8.34
N ARG A 151 -11.05 15.66 -9.68
CA ARG A 151 -9.89 15.40 -10.56
C ARG A 151 -8.85 16.51 -10.44
N GLN A 152 -9.30 17.75 -10.29
CA GLN A 152 -8.43 18.92 -10.15
C GLN A 152 -7.60 18.83 -8.86
N ALA A 153 -8.24 18.53 -7.73
CA ALA A 153 -7.55 18.35 -6.45
C ALA A 153 -6.57 17.17 -6.50
N ALA A 154 -6.96 16.06 -7.12
CA ALA A 154 -6.07 14.91 -7.29
C ALA A 154 -4.82 15.26 -8.11
N ALA A 155 -4.99 16.00 -9.21
CA ALA A 155 -3.87 16.43 -10.05
C ALA A 155 -2.96 17.44 -9.35
N PHE A 156 -3.51 18.37 -8.57
CA PHE A 156 -2.74 19.32 -7.78
C PHE A 156 -1.89 18.58 -6.73
N LEU A 157 -2.53 17.74 -5.92
CA LEU A 157 -1.85 16.99 -4.86
C LEU A 157 -0.83 15.99 -5.42
N GLY A 158 -1.09 15.40 -6.59
CA GLY A 158 -0.10 14.56 -7.28
C GLY A 158 1.20 15.31 -7.56
N LYS A 159 1.13 16.57 -7.99
CA LYS A 159 2.32 17.42 -8.19
C LYS A 159 3.02 17.78 -6.88
N GLU A 160 2.26 17.99 -5.79
CA GLU A 160 2.85 18.20 -4.46
C GLU A 160 3.66 16.97 -4.00
N PHE A 161 3.15 15.76 -4.24
CA PHE A 161 3.89 14.53 -3.97
C PHE A 161 5.15 14.38 -4.83
N GLU A 162 5.01 14.58 -6.14
CA GLU A 162 6.13 14.42 -7.10
C GLU A 162 7.26 15.42 -6.85
N SER A 163 6.92 16.63 -6.40
CA SER A 163 7.89 17.69 -6.09
C SER A 163 8.54 17.57 -4.71
N GLY A 164 8.12 16.61 -3.88
CA GLY A 164 8.66 16.43 -2.53
C GLY A 164 8.25 17.52 -1.54
N ARG A 165 7.23 18.34 -1.86
CA ARG A 165 6.74 19.43 -0.98
C ARG A 165 5.87 18.93 0.18
N MET A 166 5.48 17.66 0.16
CA MET A 166 4.71 17.06 1.25
C MET A 166 5.62 16.53 2.35
N HIS A 167 5.45 17.08 3.55
CA HIS A 167 6.14 16.61 4.74
C HIS A 167 5.33 15.51 5.42
N LYS A 168 5.95 14.35 5.61
CA LYS A 168 5.34 13.17 6.22
C LYS A 168 6.18 12.74 7.40
N GLU A 169 5.55 12.53 8.53
CA GLU A 169 6.17 11.99 9.73
C GLU A 169 5.44 10.74 10.16
N TYR A 170 6.19 9.70 10.50
CA TYR A 170 5.68 8.43 10.96
C TYR A 170 6.20 8.12 12.34
N LEU A 171 5.35 7.48 13.16
CA LEU A 171 5.79 6.78 14.36
C LEU A 171 6.01 5.31 14.00
N ALA A 172 7.17 4.79 14.37
CA ALA A 172 7.58 3.42 14.12
C ALA A 172 7.97 2.74 15.44
N LEU A 173 7.28 1.66 15.79
CA LEU A 173 7.71 0.73 16.82
C LEU A 173 8.60 -0.32 16.16
N ALA A 174 9.89 -0.25 16.44
CA ALA A 174 10.92 -1.10 15.86
C ALA A 174 11.53 -2.02 16.92
N MET A 175 11.89 -3.23 16.49
CA MET A 175 12.72 -4.14 17.29
C MET A 175 14.14 -3.61 17.38
N GLY A 176 14.82 -3.84 18.51
CA GLY A 176 16.16 -3.33 18.79
C GLY A 176 16.15 -1.98 19.48
N GLU A 177 17.19 -1.72 20.29
CA GLU A 177 17.42 -0.44 20.95
C GLU A 177 18.39 0.38 20.10
N MET A 178 17.89 1.46 19.50
CA MET A 178 18.71 2.37 18.69
C MET A 178 19.52 3.27 19.62
N ALA A 179 20.85 3.12 19.58
CA ALA A 179 21.77 3.90 20.41
C ALA A 179 21.90 5.35 19.93
N GLU A 180 21.91 5.55 18.60
CA GLU A 180 21.99 6.87 18.00
C GLU A 180 20.66 7.62 18.11
N GLN A 181 20.72 8.89 18.52
CA GLN A 181 19.51 9.72 18.59
C GLN A 181 18.95 10.08 17.20
N HIS A 182 19.80 10.11 16.17
CA HIS A 182 19.41 10.47 14.81
C HIS A 182 20.30 9.80 13.76
N ILE A 183 19.68 9.16 12.77
CA ILE A 183 20.38 8.56 11.62
C ILE A 183 19.70 8.97 10.31
N ARG A 184 20.47 8.91 9.22
CA ARG A 184 20.00 9.16 7.86
C ARG A 184 20.35 7.96 6.98
N ILE A 185 19.31 7.36 6.40
CA ILE A 185 19.43 6.15 5.58
C ILE A 185 19.24 6.54 4.12
N ASP A 186 20.35 6.58 3.38
CA ASP A 186 20.41 6.88 1.94
C ASP A 186 20.78 5.61 1.18
N ALA A 187 19.77 4.85 0.78
CA ALA A 187 19.95 3.53 0.18
C ALA A 187 18.89 3.27 -0.90
N PRO A 188 19.26 2.87 -2.13
CA PRO A 188 18.31 2.68 -3.20
C PRO A 188 17.49 1.39 -2.98
N ILE A 189 16.19 1.47 -3.29
CA ILE A 189 15.26 0.35 -3.17
C ILE A 189 14.94 -0.24 -4.54
N GLY A 190 15.24 -1.53 -4.70
CA GLY A 190 14.98 -2.31 -5.91
C GLY A 190 14.06 -3.50 -5.67
N ARG A 191 13.96 -4.36 -6.68
CA ARG A 191 13.18 -5.61 -6.60
C ARG A 191 14.12 -6.75 -6.26
N VAL A 192 13.85 -7.50 -5.19
CA VAL A 192 14.73 -8.61 -4.75
C VAL A 192 14.22 -9.96 -5.25
N LYS A 193 12.96 -10.29 -4.95
CA LYS A 193 12.32 -11.53 -5.40
C LYS A 193 10.81 -11.32 -5.55
N GLY A 194 10.25 -11.67 -6.71
CA GLY A 194 8.82 -11.47 -6.97
C GLY A 194 8.39 -10.02 -6.75
N SER A 195 7.43 -9.75 -5.87
CA SER A 195 7.01 -8.40 -5.48
C SER A 195 7.80 -7.80 -4.30
N LYS A 196 8.63 -8.59 -3.61
CA LYS A 196 9.41 -8.14 -2.45
C LYS A 196 10.45 -7.10 -2.87
N ARG A 197 10.49 -6.00 -2.11
CA ARG A 197 11.47 -4.92 -2.27
C ARG A 197 12.64 -5.12 -1.31
N GLY A 198 13.72 -4.39 -1.51
CA GLY A 198 14.87 -4.41 -0.62
C GLY A 198 15.93 -3.43 -1.10
N VAL A 199 16.94 -3.19 -0.27
CA VAL A 199 18.09 -2.38 -0.66
C VAL A 199 18.84 -3.10 -1.78
N ALA A 200 19.09 -2.39 -2.88
CA ALA A 200 19.63 -2.97 -4.10
C ALA A 200 20.56 -2.00 -4.83
N HIS A 201 21.78 -1.83 -4.32
CA HIS A 201 22.77 -0.91 -4.89
C HIS A 201 23.19 -1.26 -6.33
N SER A 202 23.20 -2.55 -6.67
CA SER A 202 23.65 -3.04 -7.99
C SER A 202 22.52 -3.22 -9.00
N ASP A 203 21.25 -2.96 -8.63
CA ASP A 203 20.12 -3.05 -9.56
C ASP A 203 19.97 -1.70 -10.29
N PRO A 204 20.20 -1.63 -11.61
CA PRO A 204 20.07 -0.38 -12.36
C PRO A 204 18.64 0.16 -12.39
N LYS A 205 17.64 -0.64 -11.97
CA LYS A 205 16.24 -0.24 -11.83
C LYS A 205 15.88 0.13 -10.39
N ALA A 206 16.81 0.03 -9.44
CA ALA A 206 16.58 0.49 -8.08
C ALA A 206 16.38 2.00 -8.05
N GLN A 207 15.49 2.45 -7.18
CA GLN A 207 15.13 3.85 -7.07
C GLN A 207 15.76 4.42 -5.82
N GLN A 208 16.41 5.58 -5.96
CA GLN A 208 16.98 6.28 -4.81
C GLN A 208 15.90 6.57 -3.77
N ALA A 209 16.26 6.29 -2.52
CA ALA A 209 15.39 6.42 -1.38
C ALA A 209 16.15 7.00 -0.20
N LEU A 210 15.54 7.99 0.44
CA LEU A 210 16.14 8.72 1.54
C LEU A 210 15.15 8.83 2.70
N THR A 211 15.60 8.44 3.88
CA THR A 211 14.80 8.42 5.12
C THR A 211 15.61 8.99 6.27
N GLU A 212 15.03 9.93 7.00
CA GLU A 212 15.58 10.42 8.28
C GLU A 212 14.85 9.74 9.43
N VAL A 213 15.60 9.35 10.46
CA VAL A 213 15.10 8.61 11.62
C VAL A 213 15.62 9.26 12.87
N ARG A 214 14.73 9.56 13.81
CA ARG A 214 15.07 10.04 15.15
C ARG A 214 14.56 9.03 16.18
N CYS A 215 15.43 8.61 17.09
CA CYS A 215 15.03 7.80 18.23
C CYS A 215 14.33 8.69 19.26
N LEU A 216 13.10 8.35 19.62
CA LEU A 216 12.31 9.08 20.61
C LEU A 216 12.38 8.42 21.99
N ALA A 217 12.31 7.09 22.05
CA ALA A 217 12.41 6.33 23.28
C ALA A 217 12.95 4.92 23.01
N VAL A 218 13.65 4.34 23.99
CA VAL A 218 14.11 2.95 23.99
C VAL A 218 13.62 2.24 25.24
N LYS A 219 13.17 1.01 25.10
CA LYS A 219 12.67 0.18 26.22
C LYS A 219 12.59 -1.29 25.82
N ASP A 220 12.98 -2.18 26.73
CA ASP A 220 12.78 -3.64 26.64
C ASP A 220 13.19 -4.26 25.29
N GLY A 221 14.34 -3.86 24.74
CA GLY A 221 14.83 -4.38 23.46
C GLY A 221 14.14 -3.79 22.23
N ALA A 222 13.50 -2.62 22.36
CA ALA A 222 12.75 -1.96 21.30
C ALA A 222 12.89 -0.44 21.33
N SER A 223 12.55 0.19 20.20
CA SER A 223 12.62 1.65 20.02
C SER A 223 11.32 2.21 19.45
N LEU A 224 10.89 3.36 19.98
CA LEU A 224 9.96 4.25 19.30
C LEU A 224 10.76 5.25 18.47
N LEU A 225 10.51 5.25 17.17
CA LEU A 225 11.20 6.07 16.20
C LEU A 225 10.24 7.06 15.54
N GLN A 226 10.68 8.31 15.38
CA GLN A 226 10.11 9.25 14.44
C GLN A 226 10.81 9.06 13.09
N VAL A 227 10.05 8.86 12.02
CA VAL A 227 10.59 8.54 10.70
C VAL A 227 10.04 9.50 9.66
N THR A 228 10.93 10.16 8.93
CA THR A 228 10.60 11.14 7.89
C THR A 228 11.13 10.65 6.53
N PRO A 229 10.29 10.03 5.68
CA PRO A 229 10.71 9.63 4.35
C PRO A 229 10.72 10.84 3.39
N LEU A 230 11.93 11.24 2.97
CA LEU A 230 12.15 12.34 2.02
C LEU A 230 11.86 11.92 0.56
N THR A 231 11.68 10.62 0.33
CA THR A 231 11.18 10.04 -0.92
C THR A 231 9.93 9.18 -0.69
N GLY A 232 9.35 8.61 -1.74
CA GLY A 232 8.09 7.85 -1.67
C GLY A 232 8.15 6.46 -2.30
N ARG A 233 9.13 5.63 -1.93
CA ARG A 233 9.28 4.27 -2.51
C ARG A 233 8.38 3.25 -1.80
N THR A 234 8.03 2.19 -2.53
CA THR A 234 7.17 1.12 -1.98
C THR A 234 7.89 0.43 -0.81
N ASN A 235 7.21 0.32 0.33
CA ASN A 235 7.76 -0.24 1.59
C ASN A 235 9.01 0.49 2.12
N GLN A 236 9.24 1.76 1.76
CA GLN A 236 10.51 2.43 2.03
C GLN A 236 10.96 2.38 3.49
N ILE A 237 10.11 2.84 4.41
CA ILE A 237 10.41 2.85 5.85
C ILE A 237 10.73 1.43 6.34
N ARG A 238 9.89 0.46 5.97
CA ARG A 238 10.02 -0.94 6.36
C ARG A 238 11.33 -1.56 5.89
N VAL A 239 11.70 -1.32 4.63
CA VAL A 239 12.96 -1.81 4.04
C VAL A 239 14.16 -1.17 4.71
N HIS A 240 14.16 0.16 4.85
CA HIS A 240 15.29 0.89 5.44
C HIS A 240 15.53 0.49 6.89
N LEU A 241 14.49 0.53 7.72
CA LEU A 241 14.63 0.18 9.13
C LEU A 241 15.07 -1.28 9.32
N ALA A 242 14.52 -2.22 8.56
CA ALA A 242 14.96 -3.61 8.63
C ALA A 242 16.42 -3.80 8.21
N GLN A 243 16.91 -3.05 7.22
CA GLN A 243 18.30 -3.10 6.77
C GLN A 243 19.26 -2.57 7.83
N GLU A 244 18.87 -1.52 8.56
CA GLU A 244 19.66 -0.97 9.68
C GLU A 244 19.55 -1.82 10.96
N GLY A 245 18.90 -2.98 10.92
CA GLY A 245 18.74 -3.88 12.07
C GLY A 245 17.58 -3.53 13.00
N PHE A 246 16.71 -2.61 12.60
CA PHE A 246 15.53 -2.16 13.36
C PHE A 246 14.19 -2.50 12.69
N PRO A 247 13.91 -3.77 12.33
CA PRO A 247 12.66 -4.13 11.66
C PRO A 247 11.43 -3.76 12.50
N LEU A 248 10.37 -3.32 11.83
CA LEU A 248 9.11 -2.96 12.51
C LEU A 248 8.45 -4.17 13.17
N TYR A 249 7.77 -3.93 14.29
CA TYR A 249 6.95 -4.95 14.94
C TYR A 249 5.81 -5.40 14.02
N ASN A 250 5.62 -6.73 13.97
CA ASN A 250 4.61 -7.40 13.14
C ASN A 250 4.67 -7.07 11.65
N ASP A 251 5.86 -6.71 11.15
CA ASP A 251 6.13 -6.70 9.73
C ASP A 251 6.33 -8.12 9.20
N SER A 252 5.31 -8.65 8.51
CA SER A 252 5.30 -10.00 7.95
C SER A 252 6.31 -10.24 6.80
N VAL A 253 6.94 -9.20 6.27
CA VAL A 253 7.81 -9.27 5.07
C VAL A 253 9.29 -9.03 5.40
N TYR A 254 9.56 -8.05 6.27
CA TYR A 254 10.90 -7.58 6.59
C TYR A 254 11.29 -7.81 8.05
N GLY A 255 10.32 -8.10 8.92
CA GLY A 255 10.54 -8.38 10.32
C GLY A 255 10.29 -9.84 10.69
N ARG A 256 9.94 -10.02 11.96
CA ARG A 256 9.48 -11.30 12.52
C ARG A 256 8.05 -11.11 13.01
N ALA A 257 7.20 -12.10 12.77
CA ALA A 257 5.89 -12.13 13.40
C ALA A 257 6.10 -12.35 14.90
N LEU A 258 5.66 -11.39 15.72
CA LEU A 258 5.61 -11.48 17.18
C LEU A 258 4.16 -11.22 17.61
N PRO A 259 3.25 -12.17 17.33
CA PRO A 259 1.83 -11.99 17.62
C PRO A 259 1.65 -11.74 19.13
N GLY A 260 0.83 -10.74 19.48
CA GLY A 260 0.49 -10.44 20.88
C GLY A 260 1.33 -9.37 21.56
N VAL A 261 2.39 -8.84 20.92
CA VAL A 261 3.17 -7.71 21.48
C VAL A 261 2.54 -6.37 21.10
N TYR A 262 2.49 -6.06 19.79
CA TYR A 262 1.87 -4.82 19.25
C TYR A 262 1.05 -5.14 18.02
N GLU A 263 -0.09 -4.50 17.78
CA GLU A 263 -0.93 -4.84 16.63
C GLU A 263 -0.28 -4.42 15.29
N PHE A 264 0.25 -3.19 15.24
CA PHE A 264 0.91 -2.62 14.05
C PHE A 264 2.13 -1.80 14.47
N GLY A 265 3.25 -1.93 13.73
CA GLY A 265 4.49 -1.22 14.02
C GLY A 265 4.64 0.15 13.36
N LEU A 266 3.70 0.61 12.52
CA LEU A 266 3.84 1.85 11.74
C LEU A 266 2.55 2.69 11.72
N HIS A 267 2.71 3.98 11.99
CA HIS A 267 1.63 4.95 11.98
C HIS A 267 2.05 6.24 11.25
N ALA A 268 1.32 6.64 10.22
CA ALA A 268 1.47 7.94 9.55
C ALA A 268 0.90 9.04 10.46
N HIS A 269 1.78 9.64 11.26
CA HIS A 269 1.43 10.46 12.42
C HIS A 269 1.12 11.91 12.04
N ARG A 270 1.98 12.56 11.25
CA ARG A 270 1.81 13.94 10.82
C ARG A 270 1.95 14.08 9.31
N LEU A 271 1.11 14.93 8.73
CA LEU A 271 1.11 15.21 7.30
C LEU A 271 0.88 16.70 7.08
N SER A 272 1.84 17.36 6.42
CA SER A 272 1.74 18.78 6.04
C SER A 272 1.96 18.95 4.54
N PHE A 273 1.08 19.71 3.90
CA PHE A 273 1.04 19.90 2.45
C PHE A 273 0.19 21.10 2.03
N GLN A 274 0.44 21.60 0.82
CA GLN A 274 -0.41 22.59 0.18
C GLN A 274 -1.56 21.89 -0.56
N CYS A 275 -2.78 22.45 -0.49
CA CYS A 275 -3.90 22.11 -1.36
C CYS A 275 -4.49 23.41 -1.92
N PHE A 276 -4.22 23.69 -3.20
CA PHE A 276 -4.53 24.97 -3.84
C PHE A 276 -3.94 26.17 -3.09
N ASP A 277 -4.77 26.99 -2.45
CA ASP A 277 -4.40 28.18 -1.66
C ASP A 277 -4.28 27.91 -0.16
N ARG A 278 -4.60 26.69 0.30
CA ARG A 278 -4.56 26.31 1.72
C ARG A 278 -3.32 25.49 2.07
N GLN A 279 -2.62 25.91 3.12
CA GLN A 279 -1.66 25.07 3.81
C GLN A 279 -2.41 24.18 4.81
N ILE A 280 -2.22 22.87 4.73
CA ILE A 280 -2.85 21.87 5.59
C ILE A 280 -1.75 21.21 6.42
N ASP A 281 -1.93 21.14 7.73
CA ASP A 281 -1.05 20.46 8.68
C ASP A 281 -1.91 19.69 9.67
N LEU A 282 -1.79 18.36 9.64
CA LEU A 282 -2.65 17.45 10.37
C LEU A 282 -1.81 16.46 11.16
N THR A 283 -2.31 16.12 12.35
CA THR A 283 -1.77 15.05 13.20
C THR A 283 -2.86 14.04 13.49
N ALA A 284 -2.56 12.75 13.34
CA ALA A 284 -3.43 11.64 13.73
C ALA A 284 -2.97 11.01 15.05
N ARG A 285 -3.94 10.61 15.87
CA ARG A 285 -3.66 9.84 17.08
C ARG A 285 -3.24 8.41 16.67
N PRO A 286 -2.11 7.90 17.17
CA PRO A 286 -1.70 6.53 16.90
C PRO A 286 -2.59 5.52 17.65
N PRO A 287 -2.56 4.24 17.24
CA PRO A 287 -3.19 3.16 17.99
C PRO A 287 -2.76 3.16 19.47
N ALA A 288 -3.64 2.68 20.36
CA ALA A 288 -3.45 2.79 21.80
C ALA A 288 -2.13 2.21 22.32
N HIS A 289 -1.59 1.17 21.67
CA HIS A 289 -0.33 0.54 22.06
C HIS A 289 0.92 1.40 21.84
N PHE A 290 0.81 2.54 21.14
CA PHE A 290 1.88 3.55 21.08
C PHE A 290 1.91 4.46 22.32
N THR A 291 0.81 4.59 23.06
CA THR A 291 0.69 5.54 24.19
C THR A 291 1.80 5.35 25.24
N PRO A 292 2.07 4.12 25.74
CA PRO A 292 3.11 3.93 26.76
C PRO A 292 4.52 4.31 26.30
N TRP A 293 4.74 4.42 24.99
CA TRP A 293 6.01 4.87 24.43
C TRP A 293 6.10 6.38 24.31
N LEU A 294 5.00 7.03 23.90
CA LEU A 294 4.91 8.48 23.81
C LEU A 294 5.00 9.16 25.19
N ASP A 295 4.56 8.48 26.25
CA ASP A 295 4.71 8.97 27.61
C ASP A 295 6.19 9.00 28.10
N LEU A 296 7.12 8.40 27.34
CA LEU A 296 8.56 8.39 27.62
C LEU A 296 9.35 9.46 26.87
N THR A 297 8.72 10.18 25.93
CA THR A 297 9.39 11.09 24.97
C THR A 297 9.37 12.55 25.41
#